data_AF-A0A9W7B6Z9-F1
#
_entry.id   AF-A0A9W7B6Z9-F1
#
_cell.length_a   1.000
_cell.length_b   1.000
_cell.length_c   1.000
_cell.angle_alpha   90.00
_cell.angle_beta   90.00
_cell.angle_gamma   90.00
#
_symmetry.space_group_name_H-M   'P 1'
#
loop_
_entity.id
_entity.type
_entity.pdbx_description
1 polymer ?
#
loop_
_entity_poly.entity_id
_entity_poly.type
_entity_poly.pdbx_seq_one_letter_code
_entity_poly.pdbx_strand_id
1 'polypeptide(L)'
;MPEESKHDGPEADPLINAFADFGTTGGLDSAINEFIDDNCEHFEGAEEGGEMKLKWTDLHRQYVETIELHLETFCKEHETTAETMFQLLNDVNNDDSLNQDFVPQVIKLCEYPFFFVNMKEAADIRASKHEANALKSEDEFNLSGCYQLCTDLLNVAEVEKYYEFTGCPWYFRKIIVAASKKLSDIVVLHEPEEKLVFKYSLQFFGRKNKEYVLDDKLVESENMWGKVIETKCFQDNASNNVRIQAVKPSYAPDGYSENTFEWEEVDGERLMCWRRRIYESMDDKDPLKDNDGEPIGPALYFRPMEGTGSPSRK
;
A
#
# COMPACT_ATOMS: atom_id res chain seq x y z
N MET A 1 27.25 14.83 -14.23
CA MET A 1 26.53 15.12 -12.98
C MET A 1 25.07 15.23 -13.37
N PRO A 2 24.16 14.40 -12.85
CA PRO A 2 22.75 14.55 -13.15
C PRO A 2 22.31 15.90 -12.59
N GLU A 3 21.63 16.71 -13.40
CA GLU A 3 20.94 17.89 -12.92
C GLU A 3 19.80 17.40 -12.01
N GLU A 4 19.86 17.73 -10.72
CA GLU A 4 18.73 17.56 -9.82
C GLU A 4 17.54 18.28 -10.45
N SER A 5 16.52 17.54 -10.88
CA SER A 5 15.31 18.13 -11.44
C SER A 5 14.67 19.00 -10.36
N LYS A 6 14.83 20.32 -10.48
CA LYS A 6 14.14 21.32 -9.66
C LYS A 6 12.66 21.33 -10.00
N HIS A 7 11.92 20.34 -9.49
CA HIS A 7 10.48 20.45 -9.38
C HIS A 7 10.18 21.32 -8.15
N ASP A 8 10.37 22.63 -8.33
CA ASP A 8 10.01 23.67 -7.37
C ASP A 8 8.48 23.81 -7.31
N GLY A 9 7.81 22.81 -6.73
CA GLY A 9 6.51 23.06 -6.12
C GLY A 9 6.69 24.13 -5.03
N PRO A 10 5.65 24.91 -4.69
CA PRO A 10 5.73 25.81 -3.54
C PRO A 10 6.20 24.99 -2.34
N GLU A 11 7.27 25.46 -1.69
CA GLU A 11 7.83 24.81 -0.51
C GLU A 11 6.71 24.71 0.53
N ALA A 12 6.23 23.49 0.81
CA ALA A 12 5.18 23.29 1.78
C ALA A 12 5.63 23.81 3.15
N ASP A 13 4.66 24.30 3.94
CA ASP A 13 4.92 24.75 5.31
C ASP A 13 5.74 23.67 6.05
N PRO A 14 6.88 24.02 6.67
CA PRO A 14 7.71 23.08 7.40
C PRO A 14 6.93 22.23 8.41
N LEU A 15 5.86 22.78 8.99
CA LEU A 15 5.00 22.07 9.93
C LEU A 15 4.11 21.01 9.25
N ILE A 16 3.68 21.24 8.01
CA ILE A 16 2.98 20.22 7.21
C ILE A 16 3.92 19.07 6.87
N ASN A 17 5.16 19.39 6.47
CA ASN A 17 6.17 18.36 6.20
C ASN A 17 6.48 17.56 7.47
N ALA A 18 6.66 18.24 8.61
CA ALA A 18 6.86 17.58 9.90
C ALA A 18 5.67 16.72 10.32
N PHE A 19 4.43 17.13 10.02
CA PHE A 19 3.24 16.33 10.32
C PHE A 19 3.12 15.09 9.42
N ALA A 20 3.43 15.22 8.13
CA ALA A 20 3.53 14.09 7.21
C ALA A 20 4.63 13.10 7.66
N ASP A 21 5.78 13.63 8.10
CA ASP A 21 6.87 12.83 8.66
C ASP A 21 6.45 12.16 9.98
N PHE A 22 5.74 12.87 10.85
CA PHE A 22 5.26 12.35 12.14
C PHE A 22 4.40 11.11 11.98
N GLY A 23 3.45 11.11 11.04
CA GLY A 23 2.64 9.91 10.82
C GLY A 23 3.37 8.81 10.01
N THR A 24 4.45 9.12 9.25
CA THR A 24 5.22 8.13 8.45
C THR A 24 6.42 7.53 9.18
N THR A 25 6.98 8.24 10.16
CA THR A 25 8.25 7.88 10.79
C THR A 25 8.25 8.01 12.31
N GLY A 26 7.20 8.61 12.88
CA GLY A 26 7.07 8.85 14.32
C GLY A 26 6.46 7.70 15.11
N GLY A 27 6.29 7.92 16.41
CA GLY A 27 5.73 6.94 17.34
C GLY A 27 4.26 6.59 17.10
N LEU A 28 3.51 7.45 16.40
CA LEU A 28 2.07 7.25 16.18
C LEU A 28 1.78 5.96 15.41
N ASP A 29 2.45 5.72 14.29
CA ASP A 29 2.23 4.52 13.48
C ASP A 29 2.62 3.25 14.23
N SER A 30 3.74 3.28 14.96
CA SER A 30 4.16 2.15 15.79
C SER A 30 3.12 1.85 16.87
N ALA A 31 2.59 2.87 17.55
CA ALA A 31 1.56 2.71 18.57
C ALA A 31 0.23 2.20 17.99
N ILE A 32 -0.19 2.71 16.82
CA ILE A 32 -1.38 2.24 16.09
C ILE A 32 -1.23 0.77 15.71
N ASN A 33 -0.11 0.39 15.10
CA ASN A 33 0.11 -0.98 14.64
C ASN A 33 0.23 -1.95 15.82
N GLU A 34 0.93 -1.57 16.91
CA GLU A 34 0.99 -2.35 18.15
C GLU A 34 -0.41 -2.56 18.73
N PHE A 35 -1.22 -1.50 18.82
CA PHE A 35 -2.60 -1.61 19.28
C PHE A 35 -3.43 -2.57 18.42
N ILE A 36 -3.32 -2.47 17.09
CA ILE A 36 -4.06 -3.32 16.16
C ILE A 36 -3.61 -4.79 16.32
N ASP A 37 -2.31 -5.05 16.36
CA ASP A 37 -1.76 -6.41 16.46
C ASP A 37 -2.20 -7.10 17.77
N ASP A 38 -2.27 -6.35 18.87
CA ASP A 38 -2.71 -6.85 20.18
C ASP A 38 -4.21 -7.13 20.27
N ASN A 39 -5.03 -6.48 19.45
CA ASN A 39 -6.48 -6.48 19.60
C ASN A 39 -7.26 -7.03 18.39
N CYS A 40 -6.61 -7.25 17.25
CA CYS A 40 -7.26 -7.68 16.00
C CYS A 40 -7.97 -9.04 16.14
N GLU A 41 -7.49 -9.94 16.99
CA GLU A 41 -8.11 -11.26 17.22
C GLU A 41 -9.60 -11.17 17.65
N HIS A 42 -10.03 -10.04 18.22
CA HIS A 42 -11.43 -9.83 18.59
C HIS A 42 -12.37 -9.61 17.39
N PHE A 43 -11.80 -9.42 16.20
CA PHE A 43 -12.47 -9.16 14.93
C PHE A 43 -12.40 -10.34 13.95
N GLU A 44 -11.87 -11.50 14.37
CA GLU A 44 -11.92 -12.72 13.56
C GLU A 44 -13.36 -13.06 13.16
N GLY A 45 -13.59 -13.25 11.85
CA GLY A 45 -14.91 -13.55 11.29
C GLY A 45 -15.91 -12.39 11.36
N ALA A 46 -15.46 -11.16 11.61
CA ALA A 46 -16.34 -10.01 11.59
C ALA A 46 -16.81 -9.68 10.16
N GLU A 47 -18.12 -9.47 9.98
CA GLU A 47 -18.72 -9.10 8.70
C GLU A 47 -19.10 -7.62 8.68
N GLU A 48 -18.94 -6.96 7.54
CA GLU A 48 -19.39 -5.58 7.36
C GLU A 48 -20.92 -5.53 7.37
N GLY A 49 -21.49 -4.68 8.23
CA GLY A 49 -22.93 -4.63 8.47
C GLY A 49 -23.48 -5.73 9.40
N GLY A 50 -22.60 -6.58 9.96
CA GLY A 50 -22.96 -7.59 10.96
C GLY A 50 -23.23 -7.02 12.36
N GLU A 51 -23.47 -7.92 13.32
CA GLU A 51 -23.67 -7.53 14.72
C GLU A 51 -22.39 -6.93 15.34
N MET A 52 -22.51 -5.70 15.84
CA MET A 52 -21.41 -4.99 16.49
C MET A 52 -21.26 -5.39 17.96
N LYS A 53 -20.14 -6.03 18.31
CA LYS A 53 -19.85 -6.41 19.70
C LYS A 53 -19.56 -5.16 20.54
N LEU A 54 -20.11 -5.07 21.76
CA LEU A 54 -19.84 -3.95 22.68
C LEU A 54 -18.35 -3.70 22.92
N LYS A 55 -17.55 -4.78 23.02
CA LYS A 55 -16.10 -4.70 23.19
C LYS A 55 -15.41 -3.91 22.07
N TRP A 56 -15.93 -3.93 20.84
CA TRP A 56 -15.34 -3.19 19.72
C TRP A 56 -15.48 -1.67 19.90
N THR A 57 -16.55 -1.20 20.53
CA THR A 57 -16.72 0.23 20.86
C THR A 57 -15.75 0.68 21.94
N ASP A 58 -15.50 -0.16 22.95
CA ASP A 58 -14.51 0.14 23.99
C ASP A 58 -13.08 0.17 23.42
N LEU A 59 -12.76 -0.76 22.51
CA LEU A 59 -11.47 -0.77 21.80
C LEU A 59 -11.31 0.44 20.89
N HIS A 60 -12.35 0.84 20.15
CA HIS A 60 -12.30 2.04 19.32
C HIS A 60 -12.02 3.29 20.15
N ARG A 61 -12.62 3.41 21.34
CA ARG A 61 -12.33 4.54 22.26
C ARG A 61 -10.85 4.58 22.66
N GLN A 62 -10.28 3.44 23.07
CA GLN A 62 -8.86 3.33 23.44
C GLN A 62 -7.92 3.61 22.26
N TYR A 63 -8.34 3.19 21.06
CA TYR A 63 -7.62 3.47 19.81
C TYR A 63 -7.57 4.98 19.53
N VAL A 64 -8.70 5.69 19.66
CA VAL A 64 -8.76 7.15 19.49
C VAL A 64 -7.93 7.86 20.57
N GLU A 65 -8.03 7.45 21.83
CA GLU A 65 -7.22 8.01 22.92
C GLU A 65 -5.70 7.87 22.64
N THR A 66 -5.28 6.76 22.04
CA THR A 66 -3.88 6.55 21.61
C THR A 66 -3.46 7.57 20.55
N ILE A 67 -4.31 7.82 19.55
CA ILE A 67 -4.05 8.79 18.49
C ILE A 67 -3.99 10.21 19.06
N GLU A 68 -4.97 10.59 19.88
CA GLU A 68 -5.05 11.92 20.50
C GLU A 68 -3.79 12.22 21.32
N LEU A 69 -3.34 11.28 22.16
CA LEU A 69 -2.12 11.43 22.96
C LEU A 69 -0.88 11.75 22.11
N HIS A 70 -0.75 11.07 20.98
CA HIS A 70 0.38 11.25 20.07
C HIS A 70 0.29 12.58 19.30
N LEU A 71 -0.91 12.97 18.86
CA LEU A 71 -1.15 14.27 18.23
C LEU A 71 -0.89 15.44 19.20
N GLU A 72 -1.28 15.30 20.46
CA GLU A 72 -0.97 16.29 21.51
C GLU A 72 0.53 16.41 21.75
N THR A 73 1.24 15.27 21.76
CA THR A 73 2.70 15.24 21.90
C THR A 73 3.37 15.96 20.73
N PHE A 74 2.95 15.66 19.50
CA PHE A 74 3.42 16.37 18.30
C PHE A 74 3.19 17.88 18.41
N CYS A 75 1.97 18.30 18.76
CA CYS A 75 1.65 19.73 18.88
C CYS A 75 2.56 20.43 19.89
N LYS A 76 2.84 19.77 21.02
CA LYS A 76 3.73 20.28 22.06
C LYS A 76 5.18 20.38 21.60
N GLU A 77 5.70 19.39 20.88
CA GLU A 77 7.07 19.38 20.36
C GLU A 77 7.31 20.47 19.31
N HIS A 78 6.29 20.79 18.52
CA HIS A 78 6.34 21.83 17.48
C HIS A 78 5.81 23.19 17.94
N GLU A 79 5.58 23.39 19.24
CA GLU A 79 5.06 24.64 19.82
C GLU A 79 3.79 25.16 19.11
N THR A 80 2.93 24.24 18.67
CA THR A 80 1.69 24.53 17.93
C THR A 80 0.46 24.05 18.70
N THR A 81 -0.73 24.34 18.17
CA THR A 81 -2.00 23.86 18.72
C THR A 81 -2.73 22.98 17.70
N ALA A 82 -3.63 22.13 18.19
CA ALA A 82 -4.48 21.31 17.31
C ALA A 82 -5.33 22.19 16.36
N GLU A 83 -5.78 23.35 16.82
CA GLU A 83 -6.55 24.31 16.01
C GLU A 83 -5.69 24.91 14.89
N THR A 84 -4.45 25.30 15.18
CA THR A 84 -3.49 25.77 14.18
C THR A 84 -3.17 24.67 13.15
N MET A 85 -2.94 23.44 13.62
CA MET A 85 -2.72 22.30 12.72
C MET A 85 -3.91 22.03 11.82
N PHE A 86 -5.12 22.06 12.36
CA PHE A 86 -6.34 21.85 11.58
C PHE A 86 -6.55 22.95 10.54
N GLN A 87 -6.28 24.21 10.88
CA GLN A 87 -6.34 25.33 9.94
C GLN A 87 -5.33 25.14 8.80
N LEU A 88 -4.08 24.82 9.10
CA LEU A 88 -3.05 24.55 8.08
C LEU A 88 -3.45 23.42 7.15
N LEU A 89 -3.92 22.30 7.71
CA LEU A 89 -4.40 21.16 6.95
C LEU A 89 -5.60 21.56 6.06
N ASN A 90 -6.56 22.30 6.61
CA ASN A 90 -7.74 22.76 5.89
C ASN A 90 -7.38 23.76 4.77
N ASP A 91 -6.40 24.64 4.98
CA ASP A 91 -5.93 25.59 3.96
C ASP A 91 -5.29 24.85 2.77
N VAL A 92 -4.54 23.77 3.04
CA VAL A 92 -4.02 22.86 2.01
C VAL A 92 -5.16 22.17 1.25
N ASN A 93 -6.22 21.79 1.95
CA ASN A 93 -7.37 21.07 1.36
C ASN A 93 -8.31 21.98 0.56
N ASN A 94 -8.34 23.28 0.85
CA ASN A 94 -9.19 24.27 0.17
C ASN A 94 -8.51 24.97 -1.01
N ASP A 95 -7.24 24.66 -1.28
CA ASP A 95 -6.60 25.10 -2.52
C ASP A 95 -7.25 24.35 -3.69
N ASP A 96 -8.14 25.02 -4.43
CA ASP A 96 -8.91 24.49 -5.58
C ASP A 96 -8.01 23.84 -6.66
N SER A 97 -6.70 24.14 -6.67
CA SER A 97 -5.74 23.47 -7.55
C SER A 97 -5.43 22.02 -7.14
N LEU A 98 -5.77 21.65 -5.91
CA LEU A 98 -5.50 20.40 -5.22
C LEU A 98 -6.81 19.75 -4.78
N ASN A 99 -7.61 19.36 -5.75
CA ASN A 99 -8.94 18.77 -5.58
C ASN A 99 -8.91 17.38 -4.87
N GLN A 100 -8.28 17.18 -3.68
CA GLN A 100 -8.14 15.84 -3.05
C GLN A 100 -7.97 15.75 -1.52
N ASP A 101 -8.64 14.70 -1.00
CA ASP A 101 -8.85 14.19 0.37
C ASP A 101 -7.60 13.79 1.20
N PHE A 102 -6.57 14.62 1.36
CA PHE A 102 -5.45 14.27 2.24
C PHE A 102 -5.80 14.32 3.74
N VAL A 103 -6.31 15.46 4.20
CA VAL A 103 -6.75 15.68 5.59
C VAL A 103 -7.81 14.67 6.05
N PRO A 104 -8.77 14.26 5.17
CA PRO A 104 -9.66 13.15 5.46
C PRO A 104 -8.99 11.85 5.91
N GLN A 105 -7.76 11.52 5.50
CA GLN A 105 -7.18 10.20 5.83
C GLN A 105 -6.75 10.08 7.29
N VAL A 106 -6.17 11.12 7.88
CA VAL A 106 -5.82 11.10 9.32
C VAL A 106 -7.09 11.15 10.17
N ILE A 107 -8.10 11.93 9.75
CA ILE A 107 -9.40 11.98 10.41
C ILE A 107 -10.11 10.62 10.32
N LYS A 108 -10.03 9.95 9.16
CA LYS A 108 -10.56 8.59 8.96
C LYS A 108 -9.98 7.59 9.94
N LEU A 109 -8.73 7.76 10.42
CA LEU A 109 -8.18 6.88 11.46
C LEU A 109 -9.10 6.83 12.69
N CYS A 110 -9.68 7.96 13.09
CA CYS A 110 -10.56 8.05 14.25
C CYS A 110 -12.00 7.60 13.96
N GLU A 111 -12.37 7.36 12.71
CA GLU A 111 -13.72 6.94 12.35
C GLU A 111 -13.91 5.44 12.60
N TYR A 112 -15.03 5.08 13.25
CA TYR A 112 -15.32 3.69 13.58
C TYR A 112 -15.32 2.73 12.37
N PRO A 113 -15.91 3.06 11.21
CA PRO A 113 -15.91 2.16 10.06
C PRO A 113 -14.49 1.83 9.58
N PHE A 114 -13.60 2.82 9.54
CA PHE A 114 -12.22 2.62 9.12
C PHE A 114 -11.43 1.80 10.15
N PHE A 115 -11.59 2.11 11.45
CA PHE A 115 -11.04 1.30 12.54
C PHE A 115 -11.50 -0.16 12.43
N PHE A 116 -12.79 -0.40 12.25
CA PHE A 116 -13.37 -1.73 12.13
C PHE A 116 -12.76 -2.52 10.97
N VAL A 117 -12.70 -1.91 9.77
CA VAL A 117 -12.10 -2.55 8.58
C VAL A 117 -10.64 -2.89 8.82
N ASN A 118 -9.84 -1.97 9.38
CA ASN A 118 -8.42 -2.24 9.66
C ASN A 118 -8.22 -3.39 10.67
N MET A 119 -9.04 -3.46 11.72
CA MET A 119 -8.93 -4.51 12.73
C MET A 119 -9.33 -5.88 12.16
N LYS A 120 -10.40 -5.93 11.36
CA LYS A 120 -10.83 -7.11 10.62
C LYS A 120 -9.76 -7.57 9.65
N GLU A 121 -9.23 -6.68 8.82
CA GLU A 121 -8.17 -7.01 7.85
C GLU A 121 -6.88 -7.46 8.53
N ALA A 122 -6.54 -6.89 9.70
CA ALA A 122 -5.41 -7.36 10.50
C ALA A 122 -5.59 -8.80 11.00
N ALA A 123 -6.80 -9.13 11.47
CA ALA A 123 -7.16 -10.48 11.88
C ALA A 123 -7.06 -11.45 10.69
N ASP A 124 -7.61 -11.05 9.54
CA ASP A 124 -7.59 -11.85 8.31
C ASP A 124 -6.16 -12.08 7.79
N ILE A 125 -5.29 -11.07 7.84
CA ILE A 125 -3.88 -11.21 7.49
C ILE A 125 -3.20 -12.20 8.42
N ARG A 126 -3.44 -12.09 9.74
CA ARG A 126 -2.85 -13.00 10.73
C ARG A 126 -3.28 -14.45 10.48
N ALA A 127 -4.55 -14.69 10.18
CA ALA A 127 -5.03 -16.02 9.80
C ALA A 127 -4.38 -16.52 8.49
N SER A 128 -4.31 -15.67 7.46
CA SER A 128 -3.75 -16.04 6.15
C SER A 128 -2.24 -16.28 6.17
N LYS A 129 -1.49 -15.76 7.14
CA LYS A 129 -0.06 -16.11 7.31
C LYS A 129 0.13 -17.63 7.49
N HIS A 130 -0.79 -18.30 8.20
CA HIS A 130 -0.71 -19.76 8.36
C HIS A 130 -1.06 -20.51 7.07
N GLU A 131 -2.10 -20.05 6.37
CA GLU A 131 -2.55 -20.61 5.10
C GLU A 131 -1.50 -20.47 3.99
N ALA A 132 -0.89 -19.29 3.84
CA ALA A 132 0.15 -19.03 2.85
C ALA A 132 1.35 -19.97 3.02
N ASN A 133 1.73 -20.25 4.27
CA ASN A 133 2.79 -21.19 4.58
C ASN A 133 2.40 -22.65 4.28
N ALA A 134 1.12 -23.01 4.39
CA ALA A 134 0.63 -24.34 4.05
C ALA A 134 0.49 -24.56 2.53
N LEU A 135 0.18 -23.50 1.78
CA LEU A 135 0.10 -23.50 0.31
C LEU A 135 1.47 -23.44 -0.36
N LYS A 136 2.52 -23.05 0.37
CA LYS A 136 3.89 -22.99 -0.15
C LYS A 136 4.31 -24.36 -0.66
N SER A 137 4.69 -24.43 -1.93
CA SER A 137 5.18 -25.66 -2.58
C SER A 137 6.55 -25.44 -3.20
N GLU A 138 7.26 -26.52 -3.49
CA GLU A 138 8.53 -26.47 -4.25
C GLU A 138 8.34 -26.16 -5.74
N ASP A 139 7.09 -26.09 -6.22
CA ASP A 139 6.80 -25.63 -7.58
C ASP A 139 7.40 -24.23 -7.80
N GLU A 140 8.21 -24.11 -8.85
CA GLU A 140 8.88 -22.87 -9.21
C GLU A 140 7.90 -21.72 -9.49
N PHE A 141 6.63 -22.01 -9.77
CA PHE A 141 5.65 -20.98 -10.07
C PHE A 141 4.78 -20.57 -8.86
N ASN A 142 4.80 -21.32 -7.76
CA ASN A 142 4.00 -20.97 -6.59
C ASN A 142 4.54 -19.69 -5.93
N LEU A 143 3.66 -18.70 -5.75
CA LEU A 143 3.97 -17.40 -5.16
C LEU A 143 3.46 -17.29 -3.72
N SER A 144 2.93 -18.37 -3.16
CA SER A 144 2.36 -18.37 -1.82
C SER A 144 3.45 -18.23 -0.77
N GLY A 145 3.24 -17.31 0.16
CA GLY A 145 4.17 -17.09 1.24
C GLY A 145 3.90 -15.81 2.01
N CYS A 146 4.69 -15.63 3.06
CA CYS A 146 4.81 -14.37 3.77
C CYS A 146 6.13 -13.73 3.40
N TYR A 147 6.13 -12.43 3.16
CA TYR A 147 7.28 -11.73 2.63
C TYR A 147 7.62 -10.45 3.40
N GLN A 148 8.87 -10.00 3.22
CA GLN A 148 9.37 -8.72 3.68
C GLN A 148 9.91 -7.93 2.49
N LEU A 149 9.62 -6.63 2.42
CA LEU A 149 10.17 -5.74 1.41
C LEU A 149 11.69 -5.60 1.55
N CYS A 150 12.41 -5.75 0.43
CA CYS A 150 13.84 -5.45 0.30
C CYS A 150 14.01 -3.94 0.10
N THR A 151 14.05 -3.17 1.19
CA THR A 151 14.14 -1.71 1.14
C THR A 151 15.42 -1.18 0.49
N ASP A 152 16.47 -1.99 0.48
CA ASP A 152 17.76 -1.74 -0.18
C ASP A 152 17.68 -1.82 -1.71
N LEU A 153 16.74 -2.59 -2.25
CA LEU A 153 16.46 -2.69 -3.68
C LEU A 153 15.36 -1.74 -4.16
N LEU A 154 14.78 -0.95 -3.26
CA LEU A 154 13.70 -0.02 -3.60
C LEU A 154 14.24 1.19 -4.38
N ASN A 155 13.92 1.27 -5.68
CA ASN A 155 14.21 2.45 -6.48
C ASN A 155 13.16 3.55 -6.22
N VAL A 156 13.45 4.43 -5.25
CA VAL A 156 12.58 5.55 -4.88
C VAL A 156 12.30 6.49 -6.06
N ALA A 157 13.28 6.71 -6.94
CA ALA A 157 13.13 7.61 -8.08
C ALA A 157 12.11 7.06 -9.09
N GLU A 158 12.13 5.74 -9.35
CA GLU A 158 11.12 5.09 -10.20
C GLU A 158 9.71 5.14 -9.59
N VAL A 159 9.60 4.92 -8.28
CA VAL A 159 8.31 5.04 -7.58
C VAL A 159 7.76 6.46 -7.72
N GLU A 160 8.57 7.47 -7.46
CA GLU A 160 8.16 8.87 -7.58
C GLU A 160 7.75 9.22 -9.01
N LYS A 161 8.55 8.82 -10.01
CA LYS A 161 8.30 9.06 -11.43
C LYS A 161 7.04 8.36 -11.93
N TYR A 162 6.78 7.14 -11.48
CA TYR A 162 5.55 6.43 -11.79
C TYR A 162 4.34 7.20 -11.27
N TYR A 163 4.35 7.61 -10.00
CA TYR A 163 3.21 8.35 -9.45
C TYR A 163 3.05 9.72 -10.10
N GLU A 164 4.15 10.39 -10.45
CA GLU A 164 4.12 11.60 -11.27
C GLU A 164 3.39 11.37 -12.60
N PHE A 165 3.79 10.33 -13.33
CA PHE A 165 3.18 9.98 -14.61
C PHE A 165 1.68 9.70 -14.48
N THR A 166 1.27 9.01 -13.41
CA THR A 166 -0.17 8.73 -13.17
C THR A 166 -0.98 9.96 -12.75
N GLY A 167 -0.36 11.15 -12.66
CA GLY A 167 -1.00 12.39 -12.25
C GLY A 167 -1.20 12.51 -10.73
N CYS A 168 -0.48 11.73 -9.93
CA CYS A 168 -0.52 11.84 -8.48
C CYS A 168 0.07 13.18 -8.03
N PRO A 169 -0.66 13.99 -7.23
CA PRO A 169 -0.14 15.24 -6.71
C PRO A 169 1.16 15.05 -5.93
N TRP A 170 2.09 16.00 -6.04
CA TRP A 170 3.47 15.85 -5.60
C TRP A 170 3.63 15.44 -4.13
N TYR A 171 2.81 15.99 -3.23
CA TYR A 171 2.86 15.69 -1.79
C TYR A 171 2.40 14.25 -1.50
N PHE A 172 1.35 13.75 -2.18
CA PHE A 172 0.96 12.34 -2.10
C PHE A 172 2.07 11.43 -2.62
N ARG A 173 2.83 11.83 -3.65
CA ARG A 173 3.98 11.04 -4.11
C ARG A 173 5.00 10.84 -2.98
N LYS A 174 5.31 11.91 -2.24
CA LYS A 174 6.24 11.83 -1.09
C LYS A 174 5.72 10.91 0.00
N ILE A 175 4.42 11.00 0.32
CA ILE A 175 3.77 10.15 1.33
C ILE A 175 3.75 8.70 0.88
N ILE A 176 3.40 8.42 -0.37
CA ILE A 176 3.39 7.06 -0.91
C ILE A 176 4.81 6.50 -0.95
N VAL A 177 5.81 7.28 -1.35
CA VAL A 177 7.22 6.87 -1.32
C VAL A 177 7.65 6.51 0.11
N ALA A 178 7.30 7.34 1.09
CA ALA A 178 7.60 7.09 2.50
C ALA A 178 6.88 5.84 3.01
N ALA A 179 5.58 5.70 2.74
CA ALA A 179 4.77 4.54 3.11
C ALA A 179 5.26 3.26 2.41
N SER A 180 5.72 3.35 1.16
CA SER A 180 6.24 2.21 0.40
C SER A 180 7.48 1.60 1.04
N LYS A 181 8.33 2.42 1.69
CA LYS A 181 9.48 1.91 2.49
C LYS A 181 9.06 1.13 3.73
N LYS A 182 7.79 1.21 4.11
CA LYS A 182 7.20 0.65 5.33
C LYS A 182 6.10 -0.37 4.99
N LEU A 183 6.02 -0.79 3.73
CA LEU A 183 5.15 -1.88 3.30
C LEU A 183 5.48 -3.13 4.13
N SER A 184 4.47 -3.66 4.81
CA SER A 184 4.61 -4.75 5.77
C SER A 184 3.46 -5.74 5.63
N ASP A 185 3.48 -6.83 6.42
CA ASP A 185 2.44 -7.85 6.43
C ASP A 185 2.08 -8.41 5.04
N ILE A 186 3.11 -8.61 4.22
CA ILE A 186 2.96 -9.01 2.84
C ILE A 186 2.67 -10.51 2.82
N VAL A 187 1.43 -10.86 2.49
CA VAL A 187 0.96 -12.25 2.40
C VAL A 187 0.40 -12.47 1.01
N VAL A 188 0.92 -13.49 0.33
CA VAL A 188 0.41 -13.94 -0.97
C VAL A 188 -0.18 -15.33 -0.78
N LEU A 189 -1.42 -15.51 -1.23
CA LEU A 189 -2.06 -16.81 -1.41
C LEU A 189 -2.23 -17.01 -2.92
N HIS A 190 -1.53 -18.00 -3.47
CA HIS A 190 -1.54 -18.27 -4.90
C HIS A 190 -2.06 -19.68 -5.14
N GLU A 191 -3.24 -19.76 -5.76
CA GLU A 191 -3.84 -20.98 -6.27
C GLU A 191 -3.68 -20.94 -7.80
N PRO A 192 -2.68 -21.66 -8.36
CA PRO A 192 -2.33 -21.56 -9.78
C PRO A 192 -3.54 -21.76 -10.69
N GLU A 193 -3.64 -20.95 -11.74
CA GLU A 193 -4.73 -20.93 -12.72
C GLU A 193 -6.12 -20.56 -12.15
N GLU A 194 -6.26 -20.35 -10.84
CA GLU A 194 -7.54 -20.01 -10.21
C GLU A 194 -7.56 -18.56 -9.69
N LYS A 195 -6.68 -18.22 -8.74
CA LYS A 195 -6.67 -16.89 -8.13
C LYS A 195 -5.33 -16.55 -7.45
N LEU A 196 -5.08 -15.25 -7.32
CA LEU A 196 -4.03 -14.66 -6.51
C LEU A 196 -4.67 -13.72 -5.47
N VAL A 197 -4.44 -13.96 -4.19
CA VAL A 197 -4.79 -13.02 -3.12
C VAL A 197 -3.53 -12.36 -2.60
N PHE A 198 -3.47 -11.04 -2.72
CA PHE A 198 -2.36 -10.21 -2.25
C PHE A 198 -2.82 -9.33 -1.10
N LYS A 199 -2.32 -9.62 0.09
CA LYS A 199 -2.59 -8.85 1.30
C LYS A 199 -1.33 -8.11 1.73
N TYR A 200 -1.49 -6.85 2.12
CA TYR A 200 -0.38 -6.04 2.62
C TYR A 200 -0.88 -4.91 3.52
N SER A 201 -0.01 -4.42 4.39
CA SER A 201 -0.21 -3.22 5.18
C SER A 201 0.64 -2.09 4.60
N LEU A 202 0.00 -0.98 4.24
CA LEU A 202 0.66 0.23 3.79
C LEU A 202 0.36 1.34 4.79
N GLN A 203 1.40 1.87 5.42
CA GLN A 203 1.29 2.94 6.41
C GLN A 203 0.42 4.11 5.89
N PHE A 204 -0.44 4.67 6.76
CA PHE A 204 -1.58 5.59 6.47
C PHE A 204 -2.72 5.05 5.63
N PHE A 205 -2.41 4.25 4.62
CA PHE A 205 -3.43 3.74 3.70
C PHE A 205 -4.16 2.51 4.26
N GLY A 206 -3.71 2.03 5.43
CA GLY A 206 -4.28 0.90 6.14
C GLY A 206 -3.85 -0.42 5.52
N ARG A 207 -4.59 -1.47 5.88
CA ARG A 207 -4.42 -2.77 5.26
C ARG A 207 -5.18 -2.81 3.93
N LYS A 208 -4.75 -3.72 3.07
CA LYS A 208 -5.32 -3.96 1.75
C LYS A 208 -5.39 -5.46 1.53
N ASN A 209 -6.55 -5.91 1.08
CA ASN A 209 -6.77 -7.25 0.57
C ASN A 209 -7.20 -7.16 -0.89
N LYS A 210 -6.37 -7.63 -1.82
CA LYS A 210 -6.66 -7.63 -3.25
C LYS A 210 -6.76 -9.07 -3.74
N GLU A 211 -7.92 -9.45 -4.24
CA GLU A 211 -8.17 -10.74 -4.86
C GLU A 211 -8.24 -10.58 -6.38
N TYR A 212 -7.50 -11.42 -7.09
CA TYR A 212 -7.41 -11.45 -8.54
C TYR A 212 -7.79 -12.84 -9.03
N VAL A 213 -8.90 -12.97 -9.75
CA VAL A 213 -9.32 -14.23 -10.39
C VAL A 213 -8.53 -14.39 -11.70
N LEU A 214 -7.83 -15.51 -11.89
CA LEU A 214 -6.88 -15.74 -12.99
C LEU A 214 -7.54 -16.35 -14.23
N ASP A 215 -8.69 -15.82 -14.65
CA ASP A 215 -9.52 -16.40 -15.73
C ASP A 215 -9.50 -15.59 -17.04
N ASP A 216 -8.61 -14.59 -17.15
CA ASP A 216 -8.48 -13.66 -18.28
C ASP A 216 -9.78 -12.93 -18.65
N LYS A 217 -10.75 -12.84 -17.73
CA LYS A 217 -11.96 -12.04 -17.95
C LYS A 217 -11.76 -10.60 -17.48
N LEU A 218 -12.38 -9.68 -18.21
CA LEU A 218 -12.51 -8.30 -17.77
C LEU A 218 -13.49 -8.23 -16.59
N VAL A 219 -13.02 -7.65 -15.50
CA VAL A 219 -13.78 -7.38 -14.29
C VAL A 219 -13.56 -5.94 -13.86
N GLU A 220 -14.63 -5.29 -13.43
CA GLU A 220 -14.56 -3.98 -12.80
C GLU A 220 -13.94 -4.13 -11.41
N SER A 221 -12.92 -3.32 -11.12
CA SER A 221 -12.30 -3.26 -9.80
C SER A 221 -11.98 -1.81 -9.44
N GLU A 222 -11.88 -1.52 -8.14
CA GLU A 222 -11.46 -0.20 -7.68
C GLU A 222 -9.94 -0.13 -7.53
N ASN A 223 -9.35 0.92 -8.12
CA ASN A 223 -7.95 1.25 -7.91
C ASN A 223 -7.71 1.79 -6.48
N MET A 224 -6.46 2.14 -6.16
CA MET A 224 -6.11 2.65 -4.81
C MET A 224 -6.81 3.96 -4.41
N TRP A 225 -7.45 4.64 -5.38
CA TRP A 225 -8.18 5.89 -5.21
C TRP A 225 -9.70 5.69 -5.21
N GLY A 226 -10.18 4.45 -5.19
CA GLY A 226 -11.63 4.14 -5.24
C GLY A 226 -12.26 4.36 -6.62
N LYS A 227 -11.45 4.60 -7.66
CA LYS A 227 -11.97 4.74 -9.03
C LYS A 227 -12.12 3.35 -9.65
N VAL A 228 -13.32 3.08 -10.15
CA VAL A 228 -13.62 1.87 -10.92
C VAL A 228 -12.82 1.88 -12.22
N ILE A 229 -12.10 0.79 -12.47
CA ILE A 229 -11.30 0.51 -13.66
C ILE A 229 -11.61 -0.91 -14.14
N GLU A 230 -11.45 -1.14 -15.44
CA GLU A 230 -11.53 -2.50 -15.98
C GLU A 230 -10.17 -3.18 -15.86
N THR A 231 -10.15 -4.34 -15.23
CA THR A 231 -8.95 -5.15 -15.04
C THR A 231 -9.16 -6.55 -15.58
N LYS A 232 -8.12 -7.14 -16.14
CA LYS A 232 -8.06 -8.57 -16.45
C LYS A 232 -6.82 -9.17 -15.79
N CYS A 233 -6.95 -10.37 -15.27
CA CYS A 233 -5.88 -11.06 -14.56
C CYS A 233 -5.71 -12.46 -15.12
N PHE A 234 -4.47 -12.87 -15.34
CA PHE A 234 -4.17 -14.19 -15.87
C PHE A 234 -2.76 -14.61 -15.48
N GLN A 235 -2.53 -15.91 -15.54
CA GLN A 235 -1.23 -16.52 -15.40
C GLN A 235 -0.61 -16.77 -16.78
N ASP A 236 0.59 -16.25 -17.01
CA ASP A 236 1.35 -16.51 -18.22
C ASP A 236 2.29 -17.70 -17.98
N ASN A 237 1.85 -18.88 -18.45
CA ASN A 237 2.60 -20.13 -18.32
C ASN A 237 3.93 -20.14 -19.09
N ALA A 238 4.14 -19.23 -20.05
CA ALA A 238 5.40 -19.18 -20.79
C ALA A 238 6.48 -18.41 -20.02
N SER A 239 6.09 -17.34 -19.34
CA SER A 239 7.00 -16.52 -18.51
C SER A 239 6.94 -16.82 -17.02
N ASN A 240 6.09 -17.76 -16.59
CA ASN A 240 5.90 -18.13 -15.19
C ASN A 240 5.64 -16.88 -14.32
N ASN A 241 4.70 -16.02 -14.74
CA ASN A 241 4.27 -14.86 -13.96
C ASN A 241 2.75 -14.70 -13.92
N VAL A 242 2.27 -13.98 -12.90
CA VAL A 242 0.88 -13.52 -12.83
C VAL A 242 0.81 -12.08 -13.31
N ARG A 243 -0.07 -11.80 -14.26
CA ARG A 243 -0.25 -10.47 -14.87
C ARG A 243 -1.63 -9.93 -14.55
N ILE A 244 -1.67 -8.69 -14.09
CA ILE A 244 -2.90 -7.92 -13.82
C ILE A 244 -2.85 -6.67 -14.68
N GLN A 245 -3.69 -6.62 -15.71
CA GLN A 245 -3.73 -5.53 -16.67
C GLN A 245 -4.95 -4.66 -16.42
N ALA A 246 -4.74 -3.37 -16.11
CA ALA A 246 -5.80 -2.37 -16.12
C ALA A 246 -5.89 -1.75 -17.52
N VAL A 247 -7.05 -1.88 -18.15
CA VAL A 247 -7.31 -1.46 -19.53
C VAL A 247 -7.73 0.00 -19.55
N LYS A 248 -7.11 0.80 -20.43
CA LYS A 248 -7.41 2.22 -20.64
C LYS A 248 -7.48 3.04 -19.35
N PRO A 249 -6.44 2.99 -18.48
CA PRO A 249 -6.42 3.83 -17.30
C PRO A 249 -6.45 5.31 -17.72
N SER A 250 -6.93 6.21 -16.86
CA SER A 250 -7.10 7.62 -17.25
C SER A 250 -5.81 8.34 -17.65
N TYR A 251 -4.65 7.83 -17.22
CA TYR A 251 -3.32 8.35 -17.60
C TYR A 251 -2.73 7.67 -18.86
N ALA A 252 -3.37 6.62 -19.40
CA ALA A 252 -3.01 5.98 -20.66
C ALA A 252 -4.30 5.54 -21.40
N PRO A 253 -5.06 6.50 -21.97
CA PRO A 253 -6.42 6.25 -22.50
C PRO A 253 -6.47 5.27 -23.68
N ASP A 254 -5.37 5.16 -24.44
CA ASP A 254 -5.23 4.25 -25.58
C ASP A 254 -4.45 2.97 -25.23
N GLY A 255 -3.92 2.90 -24.00
CA GLY A 255 -3.00 1.87 -23.56
C GLY A 255 -3.50 1.10 -22.35
N TYR A 256 -2.56 0.60 -21.56
CA TYR A 256 -2.83 -0.17 -20.34
C TYR A 256 -1.73 0.02 -19.30
N SER A 257 -2.05 -0.31 -18.06
CA SER A 257 -1.03 -0.53 -17.04
C SER A 257 -1.01 -1.99 -16.63
N GLU A 258 0.15 -2.49 -16.27
CA GLU A 258 0.36 -3.88 -15.91
C GLU A 258 1.04 -3.97 -14.55
N ASN A 259 0.55 -4.88 -13.72
CA ASN A 259 1.25 -5.37 -12.54
C ASN A 259 1.63 -6.82 -12.79
N THR A 260 2.91 -7.15 -12.60
CA THR A 260 3.42 -8.50 -12.77
C THR A 260 3.98 -9.00 -11.45
N PHE A 261 3.59 -10.22 -11.06
CA PHE A 261 4.19 -10.95 -9.94
C PHE A 261 5.01 -12.11 -10.50
N GLU A 262 6.30 -12.12 -10.21
CA GLU A 262 7.24 -13.12 -10.74
C GLU A 262 8.39 -13.40 -9.77
N TRP A 263 9.10 -14.51 -9.97
CA TRP A 263 10.35 -14.78 -9.27
C TRP A 263 11.53 -14.22 -10.08
N GLU A 264 12.43 -13.51 -9.42
CA GLU A 264 13.67 -13.02 -10.03
C GLU A 264 14.87 -13.37 -9.15
N GLU A 265 16.00 -13.73 -9.79
CA GLU A 265 17.28 -13.85 -9.08
C GLU A 265 17.99 -12.50 -9.08
N VAL A 266 18.24 -11.96 -7.88
CA VAL A 266 18.98 -10.72 -7.66
C VAL A 266 20.13 -11.04 -6.71
N ASP A 267 21.36 -10.80 -7.16
CA ASP A 267 22.58 -11.07 -6.38
C ASP A 267 22.68 -12.51 -5.81
N GLY A 268 22.12 -13.48 -6.55
CA GLY A 268 22.10 -14.90 -6.17
C GLY A 268 21.02 -15.27 -5.15
N GLU A 269 20.13 -14.34 -4.80
CA GLU A 269 18.95 -14.58 -3.99
C GLU A 269 17.69 -14.61 -4.88
N ARG A 270 16.82 -15.59 -4.65
CA ARG A 270 15.54 -15.69 -5.35
C ARG A 270 14.47 -14.88 -4.60
N LEU A 271 14.05 -13.78 -5.21
CA LEU A 271 13.11 -12.81 -4.64
C LEU A 271 11.79 -12.80 -5.42
N MET A 272 10.67 -12.57 -4.73
CA MET A 272 9.42 -12.27 -5.41
C MET A 272 9.45 -10.81 -5.84
N CYS A 273 9.21 -10.53 -7.11
CA CYS A 273 9.17 -9.20 -7.69
C CYS A 273 7.73 -8.84 -8.02
N TRP A 274 7.27 -7.69 -7.52
CA TRP A 274 6.05 -7.02 -7.99
C TRP A 274 6.47 -5.82 -8.82
N ARG A 275 6.28 -5.94 -10.13
CA ARG A 275 6.65 -4.92 -11.10
C ARG A 275 5.43 -4.21 -11.65
N ARG A 276 5.53 -2.89 -11.78
CA ARG A 276 4.51 -2.07 -12.47
C ARG A 276 5.08 -1.54 -13.77
N ARG A 277 4.27 -1.52 -14.82
CA ARG A 277 4.59 -0.92 -16.12
C ARG A 277 3.37 -0.23 -16.71
N ILE A 278 3.60 0.76 -17.57
CA ILE A 278 2.56 1.44 -18.35
C ILE A 278 2.92 1.29 -19.83
N TYR A 279 1.92 1.17 -20.68
CA TYR A 279 2.04 0.99 -22.12
C TYR A 279 1.17 2.04 -22.82
N GLU A 280 1.66 2.62 -23.92
CA GLU A 280 0.96 3.67 -24.67
C GLU A 280 -0.21 3.13 -25.49
N SER A 281 -0.06 1.94 -26.07
CA SER A 281 -1.07 1.25 -26.86
C SER A 281 -1.30 -0.19 -26.41
N MET A 282 -2.49 -0.72 -26.66
CA MET A 282 -2.82 -2.14 -26.46
C MET A 282 -2.01 -3.09 -27.36
N ASP A 283 -1.51 -2.58 -28.50
CA ASP A 283 -0.68 -3.35 -29.43
C ASP A 283 0.82 -3.26 -29.10
N ASP A 284 1.21 -2.37 -28.18
CA ASP A 284 2.60 -2.18 -27.80
C ASP A 284 3.11 -3.34 -26.95
N LYS A 285 4.31 -3.80 -27.29
CA LYS A 285 5.06 -4.80 -26.51
C LYS A 285 6.08 -4.17 -25.59
N ASP A 286 6.47 -2.93 -25.88
CA ASP A 286 7.45 -2.19 -25.11
C ASP A 286 6.73 -1.24 -24.15
N PRO A 287 7.10 -1.23 -22.87
CA PRO A 287 6.53 -0.27 -21.93
C PRO A 287 6.94 1.15 -22.31
N LEU A 288 6.14 2.11 -21.87
CA LEU A 288 6.48 3.51 -21.82
C LEU A 288 7.86 3.68 -21.21
N LYS A 289 8.70 4.49 -21.83
CA LYS A 289 10.05 4.75 -21.39
C LYS A 289 10.19 6.19 -20.94
N ASP A 290 11.09 6.41 -20.01
CA ASP A 290 11.48 7.75 -19.62
C ASP A 290 12.48 8.40 -20.58
N ASN A 291 12.95 9.60 -20.22
CA ASN A 291 13.95 10.35 -20.98
C ASN A 291 15.29 9.62 -21.16
N ASP A 292 15.59 8.64 -20.30
CA ASP A 292 16.79 7.82 -20.34
C ASP A 292 16.57 6.51 -21.13
N GLY A 293 15.33 6.24 -21.55
CA GLY A 293 14.94 5.04 -22.29
C GLY A 293 14.58 3.85 -21.41
N GLU A 294 14.43 4.05 -20.10
CA GLU A 294 14.08 3.00 -19.13
C GLU A 294 12.57 2.89 -18.94
N PRO A 295 12.01 1.67 -18.79
CA PRO A 295 10.59 1.48 -18.54
C PRO A 295 10.07 2.31 -17.35
N ILE A 296 8.94 3.01 -17.53
CA ILE A 296 8.25 3.72 -16.47
C ILE A 296 7.47 2.71 -15.63
N GLY A 297 7.99 2.45 -14.44
CA GLY A 297 7.25 1.84 -13.34
C GLY A 297 8.14 1.05 -12.39
N PRO A 298 7.86 1.10 -11.08
CA PRO A 298 8.74 0.55 -10.07
C PRO A 298 8.70 -0.98 -10.06
N ALA A 299 9.83 -1.58 -9.67
CA ALA A 299 9.91 -2.94 -9.17
C ALA A 299 10.05 -2.94 -7.64
N LEU A 300 9.18 -3.69 -6.97
CA LEU A 300 9.26 -3.95 -5.53
C LEU A 300 9.69 -5.40 -5.32
N TYR A 301 10.81 -5.58 -4.62
CA TYR A 301 11.36 -6.90 -4.34
C TYR A 301 11.02 -7.34 -2.93
N PHE A 302 10.67 -8.62 -2.80
CA PHE A 302 10.21 -9.20 -1.57
C PHE A 302 10.96 -10.48 -1.25
N ARG A 303 11.59 -10.48 -0.07
CA ARG A 303 12.27 -11.64 0.48
C ARG A 303 11.26 -12.53 1.20
N PRO A 304 11.22 -13.85 0.93
CA PRO A 304 10.43 -14.77 1.73
C PRO A 304 10.86 -14.69 3.20
N MET A 305 9.90 -14.52 4.11
CA MET A 305 10.19 -14.67 5.53
C MET A 305 10.42 -16.17 5.78
N GLU A 306 11.67 -16.57 6.02
CA GLU A 306 11.96 -17.92 6.49
C GLU A 306 11.17 -18.15 7.76
N GLY A 307 10.42 -19.25 7.80
CA GLY A 307 9.42 -19.54 8.82
C GLY A 307 9.95 -19.12 10.18
N THR A 308 9.39 -18.04 10.71
CA THR A 308 9.65 -17.62 12.07
C THR A 308 9.13 -18.76 12.92
N GLY A 309 10.02 -19.69 13.31
CA GLY A 309 9.76 -20.58 14.42
C GLY A 309 9.27 -19.66 15.51
N SER A 310 7.97 -19.71 15.81
CA SER A 310 7.29 -18.66 16.55
C SER A 310 8.16 -18.32 17.75
N PRO A 311 8.64 -17.07 17.93
CA PRO A 311 9.42 -16.75 19.11
C PRO A 311 8.53 -17.14 20.28
N SER A 312 8.94 -18.18 21.01
CA SER A 312 8.20 -18.65 22.17
C SER A 312 8.09 -17.45 23.09
N ARG A 313 6.90 -16.86 23.22
CA ARG A 313 6.64 -15.80 24.19
C ARG A 313 7.05 -16.39 25.56
N LYS A 314 8.17 -15.92 26.09
CA LYS A 314 8.60 -16.19 27.47
C LYS A 314 7.90 -15.21 28.39
#